data_AF-A0A9P1W1M5-F1
#
_entry.id   AF-A0A9P1W1M5-F1
#
_cell.length_a   1.000
_cell.length_b   1.000
_cell.length_c   1.000
_cell.angle_alpha   90.00
_cell.angle_beta   90.00
_cell.angle_gamma   90.00
#
_symmetry.space_group_name_H-M   'P 1'
#
loop_
_entity.id
_entity.type
_entity.pdbx_description
1 polymer ?
#
loop_
_entity_poly.entity_id
_entity_poly.type
_entity_poly.pdbx_seq_one_letter_code
_entity_poly.pdbx_strand_id
1 'polypeptide(L)' 'MTQEVLGFEAGLDRTYISVLERGERSPTLDTLVSLCDVLGLNLPELAIHVQTQLDEMHDDEHDSAGRT' A
#
# COMPACT_ATOMS: atom_id res chain seq x y z
N MET A 1 15.64 3.14 -4.13
CA MET A 1 15.02 4.32 -4.75
C MET A 1 14.72 5.34 -3.66
N THR A 2 14.89 6.65 -3.89
CA THR A 2 14.49 7.70 -2.92
C THR A 2 13.04 8.13 -3.16
N GLN A 3 12.37 8.75 -2.17
CA GLN A 3 11.01 9.31 -2.34
C GLN A 3 10.94 10.31 -3.49
N GLU A 4 12.00 11.11 -3.69
CA GLU A 4 12.08 12.09 -4.76
C GLU A 4 12.14 11.43 -6.14
N VAL A 5 12.97 10.39 -6.28
CA VAL A 5 13.07 9.61 -7.53
C VAL A 5 11.75 8.88 -7.82
N LEU A 6 11.15 8.23 -6.81
CA LEU A 6 9.87 7.54 -6.98
C LEU A 6 8.76 8.51 -7.38
N GLY A 7 8.67 9.66 -6.70
CA GLY A 7 7.70 10.68 -7.05
C GLY A 7 7.87 11.15 -8.50
N PHE A 8 9.10 11.49 -8.89
CA PHE A 8 9.39 11.90 -10.25
C PHE A 8 9.01 10.83 -11.29
N GLU A 9 9.40 9.58 -11.08
CA GLU A 9 9.11 8.48 -12.01
C GLU A 9 7.62 8.14 -12.07
N ALA A 10 6.88 8.28 -10.97
CA ALA A 10 5.44 8.00 -10.89
C ALA A 10 4.55 9.22 -11.26
N GLY A 11 5.15 10.36 -11.59
CA GLY A 11 4.40 11.61 -11.84
C GLY A 11 3.72 12.18 -10.59
N LEU A 12 4.28 11.92 -9.41
CA LEU A 12 3.76 12.33 -8.10
C LEU A 12 4.72 13.30 -7.41
N ASP A 13 4.17 14.19 -6.59
CA ASP A 13 4.99 15.07 -5.76
C ASP A 13 5.68 14.26 -4.64
N ARG A 14 6.95 14.56 -4.35
CA ARG A 14 7.70 13.93 -3.25
C ARG A 14 6.96 14.01 -1.91
N THR A 15 6.29 15.13 -1.63
CA THR A 15 5.48 15.31 -0.42
C THR A 15 4.27 14.38 -0.42
N TYR A 16 3.69 14.09 -1.59
CA TYR A 16 2.62 13.12 -1.72
C TYR A 16 3.11 11.68 -1.44
N ILE A 17 4.25 11.28 -2.00
CA ILE A 17 4.90 9.99 -1.63
C ILE A 17 5.11 9.90 -0.12
N SER A 18 5.61 10.99 0.48
CA SER A 18 5.87 11.06 1.91
C SER A 18 4.62 10.84 2.77
N VAL A 19 3.46 11.41 2.42
CA VAL A 19 2.21 11.19 3.17
C VAL A 19 1.65 9.78 2.97
N LEU A 20 1.84 9.17 1.79
CA LEU A 20 1.42 7.80 1.52
C LEU A 20 2.22 6.80 2.37
N GLU A 21 3.55 6.94 2.44
CA GLU A 21 4.41 6.06 3.23
C GLU A 21 4.14 6.13 4.73
N ARG A 22 3.66 7.28 5.23
CA ARG A 22 3.22 7.44 6.62
C ARG A 22 1.79 6.97 6.89
N GLY A 23 1.06 6.55 5.85
CA GLY A 23 -0.35 6.14 5.97
C GLY A 23 -1.31 7.30 6.28
N GLU A 24 -0.90 8.55 6.05
CA GLU A 24 -1.73 9.73 6.35
C GLU A 24 -2.82 9.98 5.30
N ARG A 25 -2.67 9.38 4.11
CA ARG A 25 -3.62 9.48 3.00
C ARG A 25 -3.74 8.16 2.28
N SER A 26 -4.94 7.87 1.77
CA SER A 26 -5.17 6.79 0.83
C SER A 26 -4.81 7.25 -0.59
N PRO A 27 -4.05 6.44 -1.36
CA PRO A 27 -3.83 6.69 -2.77
C PRO A 27 -5.11 6.41 -3.57
N THR A 28 -5.26 7.06 -4.73
CA THR A 28 -6.27 6.69 -5.71
C THR A 28 -5.84 5.43 -6.49
N LEU A 29 -6.74 4.79 -7.22
CA LEU A 29 -6.40 3.59 -8.01
C LEU A 29 -5.36 3.89 -9.10
N ASP A 30 -5.48 5.02 -9.79
CA ASP A 30 -4.50 5.49 -10.77
C ASP A 30 -3.13 5.78 -10.15
N THR A 31 -3.11 6.31 -8.92
CA THR A 31 -1.85 6.46 -8.15
C THR A 31 -1.21 5.10 -7.88
N LEU A 32 -1.99 4.10 -7.47
CA LEU A 32 -1.50 2.75 -7.22
C LEU A 32 -0.96 2.09 -8.50
N VAL A 33 -1.64 2.26 -9.63
CA VAL A 33 -1.17 1.76 -10.93
C VAL A 33 0.19 2.39 -11.28
N SER A 34 0.30 3.72 -11.20
CA SER A 34 1.56 4.43 -11.50
C SER A 34 2.72 3.98 -10.61
N LEU A 35 2.46 3.84 -9.30
CA LEU A 35 3.47 3.34 -8.37
C LEU A 35 3.89 1.89 -8.67
N CYS A 36 2.94 1.02 -9.01
CA CYS A 36 3.22 -0.37 -9.37
C CYS A 36 4.09 -0.44 -10.64
N ASP A 37 3.75 0.33 -11.67
CA ASP A 37 4.50 0.36 -12.93
C ASP A 37 5.96 0.78 -12.72
N VAL A 38 6.21 1.82 -11.92
CA VAL A 38 7.56 2.28 -11.56
C VAL A 38 8.32 1.26 -10.73
N LEU A 39 7.64 0.61 -9.77
CA LEU A 39 8.24 -0.38 -8.88
C LEU A 39 8.42 -1.77 -9.53
N GLY A 40 7.93 -1.97 -10.75
CA GLY A 40 7.91 -3.27 -11.40
C GLY A 40 7.02 -4.29 -10.69
N LEU A 41 5.99 -3.82 -9.99
CA LEU A 41 4.99 -4.64 -9.31
C LEU A 41 3.75 -4.75 -10.17
N ASN A 42 2.96 -5.81 -9.98
CA ASN A 42 1.63 -5.86 -10.53
C ASN A 42 0.58 -5.57 -9.45
N LEU A 43 -0.36 -4.70 -9.80
CA LEU A 43 -1.39 -4.23 -8.87
C LEU A 43 -2.31 -5.37 -8.38
N PRO A 44 -2.73 -6.34 -9.21
CA PRO A 44 -3.56 -7.44 -8.74
C PRO A 44 -2.89 -8.32 -7.66
N GLU A 45 -1.61 -8.67 -7.81
CA GLU A 45 -0.87 -9.43 -6.79
C GLU A 45 -0.69 -8.61 -5.52
N LEU A 46 -0.39 -7.30 -5.65
CA LEU A 46 -0.33 -6.42 -4.48
C LEU A 46 -1.66 -6.43 -3.72
N ALA A 47 -2.79 -6.31 -4.44
CA ALA A 47 -4.11 -6.32 -3.83
C ALA A 47 -4.43 -7.66 -3.15
N ILE A 48 -4.07 -8.78 -3.77
CA ILE A 48 -4.22 -10.12 -3.17
C ILE A 48 -3.40 -10.21 -1.88
N HIS A 49 -2.13 -9.80 -1.90
CA HIS A 49 -1.27 -9.82 -0.71
C HIS A 49 -1.84 -8.97 0.42
N VAL A 50 -2.31 -7.76 0.13
CA VAL A 50 -2.94 -6.89 1.13
C VAL A 50 -4.21 -7.52 1.70
N GLN A 51 -5.06 -8.12 0.85
CA GLN A 51 -6.28 -8.79 1.30
C GLN A 51 -5.96 -9.97 2.22
N THR A 52 -4.99 -10.83 1.86
CA THR A 52 -4.58 -11.96 2.70
C THR A 52 -4.07 -11.49 4.07
N GLN A 53 -3.27 -10.42 4.12
CA GLN A 53 -2.81 -9.87 5.39
C GLN A 53 -3.95 -9.33 6.26
N LEU A 54 -4.95 -8.69 5.64
CA LEU A 54 -6.12 -8.21 6.38
C LEU A 54 -6.97 -9.37 6.92
N ASP A 55 -7.13 -10.44 6.15
CA ASP A 55 -7.86 -11.64 6.59
C ASP A 55 -7.15 -12.31 7.78
N GLU A 56 -5.81 -12.44 7.74
CA GLU A 56 -5.00 -12.98 8.84
C GLU A 56 -5.14 -12.13 10.12
N MET A 57 -5.13 -10.79 10.00
CA MET A 57 -5.32 -9.90 11.14
C MET A 57 -6.71 -10.01 11.77
N HIS A 58 -7.75 -10.24 10.97
CA HIS A 58 -9.11 -10.41 11.48
C HIS A 58 -9.30 -11.77 12.18
N ASP A 59 -8.65 -12.82 11.69
CA ASP A 59 -8.68 -14.15 12.31
C ASP A 59 -7.98 -14.15 13.69
N ASP A 60 -6.84 -13.45 13.81
CA ASP A 60 -6.13 -13.27 15.08
C ASP A 60 -6.95 -12.49 16.14
N GLU A 61 -7.69 -11.45 15.72
CA GLU A 61 -8.60 -10.72 16.61
C GLU A 61 -9.74 -11.61 17.11
N HIS A 62 -10.30 -12.45 16.25
CA HIS A 62 -11.38 -13.39 16.58
C HIS A 62 -10.92 -14.48 17.57
N ASP A 63 -9.71 -15.00 17.42
CA ASP A 63 -9.13 -16.00 18.34
C ASP A 63 -8.72 -15.40 19.70
N SER A 64 -8.40 -14.11 19.75
CA SER A 64 -8.10 -13.39 21.00
C SER A 64 -9.34 -13.13 21.87
N ALA A 65 -10.50 -12.90 21.24
CA ALA A 65 -11.75 -12.58 21.92
C ALA A 65 -12.45 -13.81 22.55
N GLY A 66 -12.10 -15.02 22.13
CA GLY A 66 -12.71 -16.27 22.61
C GLY A 66 -12.09 -16.87 23.88
N ARG A 67 -11.12 -16.21 24.52
CA ARG A 67 -10.33 -16.76 25.66
C ARG A 67 -10.69 -16.22 27.06
N THR A 68 -11.80 -15.51 27.25
CA THR A 68 -12.31 -15.10 28.58
C THR A 68 -13.58 -15.85 28.92
#